data_AF-A0AAD6BQ68-F1
#
_entry.id   AF-A0AAD6BQ68-F1
#
_cell.length_a   1.000
_cell.length_b   1.000
_cell.length_c   1.000
_cell.angle_alpha   90.00
_cell.angle_beta   90.00
_cell.angle_gamma   90.00
#
_symmetry.space_group_name_H-M   'P 1'
#
loop_
_entity.id
_entity.type
_entity.pdbx_description
1 polymer ?
#
loop_
_entity_poly.entity_id
_entity_poly.type
_entity_poly.pdbx_seq_one_letter_code
_entity_poly.pdbx_strand_id
1 'polypeptide(L)'
;MATLTQDGTTAPFSDPVYLKAAALDPAFSLMWIDHHVLVSLEVKAEVLQHVKELILREAVETEQPTPCVDEQENLGQGEGLFAAYHKRKKKDVGTTPALQLSHYLHIADGQNVLLFWAMNMKVLPSLFKVAITVLAVPASSAPVERVFSHGGIILRPHRAQMSDRLLTNLVFCKCNAL
;
A
#
# COMPACT_ATOMS: atom_id res chain seq x y z
N MET A 1 -3.28 21.55 0.38
CA MET A 1 -4.00 22.49 -0.48
C MET A 1 -4.10 21.82 -1.84
N ALA A 2 -5.23 21.19 -2.14
CA ALA A 2 -5.46 20.53 -3.42
C ALA A 2 -5.47 21.61 -4.51
N THR A 3 -4.62 21.48 -5.51
CA THR A 3 -4.58 22.36 -6.67
C THR A 3 -5.82 22.09 -7.54
N LEU A 4 -6.91 22.76 -7.20
CA LEU A 4 -8.10 22.83 -8.04
C LEU A 4 -7.72 23.46 -9.37
N THR A 5 -7.90 22.72 -10.46
CA THR A 5 -7.93 23.31 -11.80
C THR A 5 -9.18 24.21 -11.91
N GLN A 6 -9.15 25.20 -12.80
CA GLN A 6 -10.18 26.24 -12.93
C GLN A 6 -11.61 25.72 -13.22
N ASP A 7 -11.79 24.41 -13.50
CA ASP A 7 -13.07 23.79 -13.86
C ASP A 7 -13.69 22.91 -12.77
N GLY A 8 -13.21 22.96 -11.51
CA GLY A 8 -13.78 22.18 -10.41
C GLY A 8 -13.66 20.66 -10.57
N THR A 9 -12.98 20.21 -11.63
CA THR A 9 -12.65 18.81 -11.87
C THR A 9 -11.30 18.55 -11.21
N THR A 10 -11.29 17.65 -10.22
CA THR A 10 -10.04 17.09 -9.68
C THR A 10 -9.26 16.54 -10.86
N ALA A 11 -8.04 17.03 -11.08
CA ALA A 11 -7.27 16.59 -12.24
C ALA A 11 -7.11 15.06 -12.20
N PRO A 12 -7.27 14.37 -13.35
CA PRO A 12 -7.11 12.93 -13.40
C PRO A 12 -5.71 12.61 -12.86
N PHE A 13 -5.63 11.62 -11.96
CA PHE A 13 -4.40 11.20 -11.27
C PHE A 13 -3.86 12.15 -10.19
N SER A 14 -4.63 13.15 -9.75
CA SER A 14 -4.29 13.96 -8.56
C SER A 14 -4.58 13.29 -7.22
N ASP A 15 -4.98 12.01 -7.24
CA ASP A 15 -5.19 11.27 -5.99
C ASP A 15 -3.85 11.09 -5.27
N PRO A 16 -3.76 11.43 -3.97
CA PRO A 16 -2.58 11.19 -3.16
C PRO A 16 -2.05 9.75 -3.22
N VAL A 17 -2.93 8.75 -3.36
CA VAL A 17 -2.56 7.34 -3.48
C VAL A 17 -1.70 7.11 -4.72
N TYR A 18 -2.10 7.63 -5.88
CA TYR A 18 -1.33 7.45 -7.12
C TYR A 18 0.01 8.17 -7.07
N LEU A 19 0.04 9.38 -6.50
CA LEU A 19 1.28 10.14 -6.34
C LEU A 19 2.29 9.43 -5.43
N LYS A 20 1.81 8.89 -4.30
CA LYS A 20 2.64 8.06 -3.41
C LYS A 20 3.08 6.77 -4.09
N ALA A 21 2.18 6.08 -4.81
CA ALA A 21 2.46 4.82 -5.48
C ALA A 21 3.58 4.99 -6.52
N ALA A 22 3.47 5.99 -7.37
CA ALA A 22 4.47 6.30 -8.38
C ALA A 22 5.84 6.62 -7.74
N ALA A 23 5.84 7.39 -6.65
CA ALA A 23 7.06 7.76 -5.95
C ALA A 23 7.71 6.62 -5.16
N LEU A 24 6.93 5.64 -4.68
CA LEU A 24 7.40 4.48 -3.91
C LEU A 24 7.67 3.24 -4.77
N ASP A 25 7.41 3.31 -6.08
CA ASP A 25 7.84 2.31 -7.04
C ASP A 25 9.33 2.53 -7.37
N PRO A 26 10.25 1.64 -6.96
CA PRO A 26 11.68 1.79 -7.25
C PRO A 26 12.03 1.77 -8.75
N ALA A 27 11.14 1.29 -9.63
CA ALA A 27 11.36 1.31 -11.06
C ALA A 27 11.22 2.72 -11.67
N PHE A 28 10.36 3.56 -11.09
CA PHE A 28 10.06 4.91 -11.59
C PHE A 28 10.51 6.00 -10.63
N SER A 29 10.26 5.83 -9.33
CA SER A 29 10.56 6.78 -8.26
C SER A 29 10.09 8.20 -8.60
N LEU A 30 11.01 9.17 -8.67
CA LEU A 30 10.71 10.58 -8.99
C LEU A 30 10.90 10.94 -10.46
N MET A 31 11.24 9.97 -11.32
CA MET A 31 11.54 10.20 -12.74
C MET A 31 10.38 10.87 -13.48
N TRP A 32 9.14 10.60 -13.09
CA TRP A 32 7.95 11.20 -13.69
C TRP A 32 7.82 12.71 -13.43
N ILE A 33 8.41 13.23 -12.36
CA ILE A 33 8.52 14.67 -12.07
C ILE A 33 9.69 15.25 -12.87
N ASP A 34 10.85 14.60 -12.80
CA ASP A 34 12.09 15.10 -13.39
C ASP A 34 11.98 15.22 -14.91
N HIS A 35 11.41 14.20 -15.56
CA HIS A 35 11.24 14.13 -17.01
C HIS A 35 10.03 14.93 -17.55
N HIS A 36 9.24 15.58 -16.69
CA HIS A 36 8.08 16.33 -17.16
C HIS A 36 8.52 17.58 -17.96
N VAL A 37 8.18 17.68 -19.24
CA VAL A 37 8.74 18.72 -20.13
C VAL A 37 7.94 20.03 -20.12
N LEU A 38 6.65 19.97 -19.77
CA LEU A 38 5.72 21.10 -19.92
C LEU A 38 5.63 22.03 -18.70
N VAL A 39 6.37 21.74 -17.63
CA VAL A 39 6.19 22.38 -16.32
C VAL A 39 7.51 23.02 -15.87
N SER A 40 7.42 24.20 -15.26
CA SER A 40 8.58 24.95 -14.77
C SER A 40 9.30 24.22 -13.63
N LEU A 41 10.58 24.55 -13.40
CA LEU A 41 11.37 23.97 -12.31
C LEU A 41 10.77 24.25 -10.93
N GLU A 42 10.15 25.41 -10.75
CA GLU A 42 9.49 25.79 -9.49
C GLU A 42 8.33 24.85 -9.18
N VAL A 43 7.44 24.63 -10.15
CA VAL A 43 6.30 23.73 -9.97
C VAL A 43 6.75 22.28 -9.77
N LYS A 44 7.83 21.84 -10.45
CA LYS A 44 8.43 20.52 -10.18
C LYS A 44 8.90 20.39 -8.73
N ALA A 45 9.57 21.41 -8.19
CA ALA A 45 10.04 21.43 -6.82
C ALA A 45 8.86 21.42 -5.81
N GLU A 46 7.79 22.16 -6.11
CA GLU A 46 6.56 22.15 -5.30
C GLU A 46 5.91 20.77 -5.27
N VAL A 47 5.72 20.14 -6.44
CA VAL A 47 5.14 18.79 -6.54
C VAL A 47 6.02 17.77 -5.81
N LEU A 48 7.34 17.83 -6.01
CA LEU A 48 8.29 16.96 -5.32
C LEU A 48 8.15 17.09 -3.80
N GLN A 49 8.12 18.32 -3.29
CA GLN A 49 7.99 18.57 -1.86
C GLN A 49 6.63 18.08 -1.33
N HIS A 50 5.57 18.28 -2.10
CA HIS A 50 4.23 17.82 -1.75
C HIS A 50 4.16 16.29 -1.66
N VAL A 51 4.72 15.57 -2.62
CA VAL A 51 4.77 14.10 -2.62
C VAL A 51 5.56 13.57 -1.43
N LYS A 52 6.73 14.15 -1.14
CA LYS A 52 7.53 13.79 0.05
C LYS A 52 6.72 13.99 1.33
N GLU A 53 6.02 15.10 1.45
CA GLU A 53 5.19 15.40 2.61
C GLU A 53 4.04 14.39 2.78
N LEU A 54 3.35 14.02 1.69
CA LEU A 54 2.29 13.01 1.73
C LEU A 54 2.79 11.67 2.27
N ILE A 55 3.95 11.21 1.80
CA ILE A 55 4.58 9.96 2.25
C ILE A 55 4.95 10.05 3.73
N LEU A 56 5.57 11.16 4.16
CA LEU A 56 6.03 11.32 5.53
C LEU A 56 4.87 11.41 6.53
N ARG A 57 3.77 12.08 6.18
CA ARG A 57 2.57 12.15 7.02
C ARG A 57 2.01 10.75 7.27
N GLU A 58 1.83 9.95 6.22
CA GLU A 58 1.32 8.58 6.35
C GLU A 58 2.29 7.65 7.10
N ALA A 59 3.60 7.81 6.89
CA ALA A 59 4.60 7.05 7.63
C ALA A 59 4.53 7.34 9.14
N VAL A 60 4.24 8.58 9.55
CA VAL A 60 4.05 8.94 10.96
C VAL A 60 2.74 8.39 11.52
N GLU A 61 1.65 8.43 10.74
CA GLU A 61 0.36 7.85 11.13
C GLU A 61 0.46 6.33 11.34
N THR A 62 1.21 5.64 10.48
CA THR A 62 1.39 4.17 10.55
C THR A 62 2.38 3.71 11.64
N GLU A 63 3.08 4.64 12.29
CA GLU A 63 3.92 4.40 13.48
C GLU A 63 3.12 4.52 14.78
N GLN A 64 1.94 5.16 14.76
CA GLN A 64 1.06 5.14 15.92
C GLN A 64 0.57 3.71 16.18
N PRO A 65 0.45 3.28 17.45
CA PRO A 65 -0.05 1.95 17.75
C PRO A 65 -1.51 1.88 17.33
N THR A 66 -1.78 1.39 16.13
CA THR A 66 -3.06 0.79 15.79
C THR A 66 -3.35 -0.27 16.86
N PRO A 67 -4.52 -0.26 17.52
CA PRO A 67 -4.96 -1.43 18.25
C PRO A 67 -5.19 -2.50 17.19
N CYS A 68 -4.17 -3.33 16.95
CA CYS A 68 -4.38 -4.62 16.31
C CYS A 68 -5.46 -5.30 17.12
N VAL A 69 -6.62 -5.51 16.50
CA VAL A 69 -7.41 -6.70 16.83
C VAL A 69 -6.53 -7.84 16.37
N ASP A 70 -5.62 -8.27 17.24
CA ASP A 70 -5.00 -9.57 17.08
C ASP A 70 -6.17 -10.56 17.15
N GLU A 71 -6.50 -11.21 16.04
CA GLU A 71 -7.11 -12.53 16.12
C GLU A 71 -6.06 -13.45 16.76
N GLN A 72 -5.95 -13.34 18.08
CA GLN A 72 -5.22 -14.27 18.92
C GLN A 72 -5.97 -15.59 18.83
N GLU A 73 -5.48 -16.49 17.97
CA GLU A 73 -5.59 -17.90 18.28
C GLU A 73 -5.05 -18.07 19.72
N ASN A 74 -5.96 -18.37 20.63
CA ASN A 74 -5.70 -18.55 22.05
C ASN A 74 -4.90 -19.85 22.26
N LEU A 75 -3.62 -19.83 21.90
CA LEU A 75 -2.65 -20.82 22.35
C LEU A 75 -2.10 -20.31 23.68
N GLY A 76 -2.64 -20.90 24.75
CA GLY A 76 -2.43 -20.50 26.14
C GLY A 76 -0.98 -20.16 26.47
N GLN A 77 -0.83 -19.12 27.30
CA GLN A 77 0.43 -18.69 27.90
C GLN A 77 1.13 -19.87 28.58
N GLY A 78 2.08 -20.48 27.85
CA GLY A 78 3.01 -21.42 28.43
C GLY A 78 4.08 -20.66 29.20
N GLU A 79 4.06 -20.76 30.53
CA GLU A 79 5.19 -20.44 31.39
C GLU A 79 6.33 -21.44 31.13
N GLY A 80 6.99 -21.31 29.98
CA GLY A 80 8.14 -22.11 29.60
C GLY A 80 9.44 -21.42 29.97
N LEU A 81 10.48 -22.21 30.24
CA LEU A 81 11.88 -21.80 30.47
C LEU A 81 12.47 -20.88 29.37
N PHE A 82 11.77 -20.75 28.24
CA PHE A 82 12.11 -19.92 27.09
C PHE A 82 11.07 -18.84 26.76
N ALA A 83 10.12 -18.53 27.65
CA ALA A 83 9.15 -17.43 27.43
C ALA A 83 9.85 -16.08 27.17
N ALA A 84 11.02 -15.86 27.80
CA ALA A 84 11.88 -14.70 27.57
C ALA A 84 12.57 -14.68 26.19
N TYR A 85 12.56 -15.78 25.43
CA TYR A 85 13.10 -15.87 24.07
C TYR A 85 12.13 -15.44 22.98
N HIS A 86 10.85 -15.14 23.30
CA HIS A 86 9.96 -14.38 22.43
C HIS A 86 10.35 -12.89 22.44
N LYS A 87 11.60 -12.68 22.01
CA LYS A 87 12.23 -11.52 21.40
C LYS A 87 11.72 -10.18 21.91
N ARG A 88 12.57 -9.56 22.74
CA ARG A 88 12.76 -8.10 22.78
C ARG A 88 12.54 -7.54 21.37
N LYS A 89 11.40 -6.88 21.12
CA LYS A 89 11.30 -5.94 20.01
C LYS A 89 12.33 -4.88 20.31
N LYS A 90 13.47 -4.93 19.63
CA LYS A 90 14.46 -3.87 19.68
C LYS A 90 13.70 -2.64 19.18
N LYS A 91 13.42 -1.70 20.07
CA LYS A 91 12.97 -0.37 19.68
C LYS A 91 14.13 0.17 18.86
N ASP A 92 14.03 0.08 17.53
CA ASP A 92 15.05 0.58 16.62
C ASP A 92 15.14 2.08 16.84
N VAL A 93 16.09 2.46 17.68
CA VAL A 93 16.60 3.81 17.78
C VAL A 93 17.25 4.09 16.44
N GLY A 94 16.66 4.99 15.64
CA GLY A 94 17.49 5.95 14.90
C GLY A 94 17.25 6.18 13.41
N THR A 95 16.17 5.71 12.78
CA THR A 95 15.90 6.11 11.37
C THR A 95 14.52 6.75 11.28
N THR A 96 14.49 8.07 11.40
CA THR A 96 13.26 8.87 11.20
C THR A 96 12.68 8.56 9.81
N PRO A 97 11.35 8.66 9.61
CA PRO A 97 10.74 8.45 8.30
C PRO A 97 11.38 9.31 7.19
N ALA A 98 11.82 10.52 7.54
CA ALA A 98 12.55 11.42 6.64
C ALA A 98 13.90 10.84 6.18
N LEU A 99 14.66 10.22 7.10
CA LEU A 99 15.93 9.59 6.77
C LEU A 99 15.74 8.29 5.98
N GLN A 100 14.65 7.54 6.23
CA GLN A 100 14.29 6.39 5.41
C GLN A 100 13.95 6.82 3.98
N LEU A 101 13.17 7.89 3.82
CA LEU A 101 12.80 8.41 2.51
C LEU A 101 14.02 8.92 1.73
N SER A 102 14.92 9.66 2.38
CA SER A 102 16.15 10.10 1.71
C SER A 102 17.04 8.92 1.31
N HIS A 103 17.16 7.90 2.17
CA HIS A 103 17.90 6.69 1.85
C HIS A 103 17.27 5.93 0.67
N TYR A 104 15.95 5.76 0.67
CA TYR A 104 15.20 5.15 -0.43
C TYR A 104 15.48 5.82 -1.78
N LEU A 105 15.42 7.15 -1.84
CA LEU A 105 15.66 7.90 -3.08
C LEU A 105 17.09 7.74 -3.63
N HIS A 106 18.06 7.30 -2.83
CA HIS A 106 19.41 7.00 -3.30
C HIS A 106 19.58 5.56 -3.80
N ILE A 107 18.76 4.62 -3.32
CA ILE A 107 18.89 3.18 -3.64
C ILE A 107 17.86 2.70 -4.66
N ALA A 108 16.79 3.46 -4.88
CA ALA A 108 15.76 3.19 -5.87
C ALA A 108 16.32 3.47 -7.28
N ASP A 109 16.53 2.40 -8.05
CA ASP A 109 17.14 2.44 -9.37
C ASP A 109 16.62 1.29 -10.25
N GLY A 110 15.40 1.42 -10.75
CA GLY A 110 14.89 0.53 -11.80
C GLY A 110 14.51 -0.89 -11.33
N GLN A 111 14.57 -1.20 -10.04
CA GLN A 111 14.40 -2.58 -9.57
C GLN A 111 12.94 -3.03 -9.51
N ASN A 112 12.71 -4.35 -9.43
CA ASN A 112 11.38 -4.89 -9.21
C ASN A 112 10.85 -4.50 -7.82
N VAL A 113 9.64 -3.92 -7.82
CA VAL A 113 8.96 -3.40 -6.62
C VAL A 113 8.86 -4.41 -5.49
N LEU A 114 8.37 -5.62 -5.77
CA LEU A 114 8.12 -6.63 -4.74
C LEU A 114 9.43 -7.11 -4.11
N LEU A 115 10.44 -7.37 -4.94
CA LEU A 115 11.75 -7.82 -4.47
C LEU A 115 12.45 -6.72 -3.65
N PHE A 116 12.42 -5.49 -4.13
CA PHE A 116 13.04 -4.35 -3.45
C PHE A 116 12.47 -4.16 -2.03
N TRP A 117 11.15 -4.10 -1.91
CA TRP A 117 10.49 -3.88 -0.62
C TRP A 117 10.65 -5.10 0.31
N ALA A 118 10.63 -6.32 -0.22
CA ALA A 118 10.91 -7.52 0.57
C ALA A 118 12.33 -7.53 1.16
N MET A 119 13.33 -7.09 0.40
CA MET A 119 14.72 -7.03 0.86
C MET A 119 14.97 -5.88 1.85
N ASN A 120 14.29 -4.75 1.67
CA ASN A 120 14.52 -3.53 2.46
C ASN A 120 13.53 -3.33 3.61
N MET A 121 12.60 -4.26 3.87
CA MET A 121 11.56 -4.11 4.92
C MET A 121 12.11 -3.83 6.33
N LYS A 122 13.33 -4.31 6.65
CA LYS A 122 13.99 -4.06 7.94
C LYS A 122 14.80 -2.77 7.96
N VAL A 123 15.25 -2.32 6.79
CA VAL A 123 16.10 -1.13 6.62
C VAL A 123 15.23 0.13 6.54
N LEU A 124 14.04 -0.01 5.94
CA LEU A 124 13.07 1.07 5.71
C LEU A 124 11.72 0.70 6.33
N PRO A 125 11.63 0.41 7.65
CA PRO A 125 10.43 -0.19 8.24
C PRO A 125 9.18 0.70 8.16
N SER A 126 9.32 2.00 8.36
CA SER A 126 8.18 2.94 8.30
C SER A 126 7.72 3.13 6.86
N LEU A 127 8.68 3.28 5.94
CA LEU A 127 8.39 3.46 4.52
C LEU A 127 7.82 2.20 3.87
N PHE A 128 8.30 1.02 4.28
CA PHE A 128 7.80 -0.27 3.83
C PHE A 128 6.30 -0.43 4.12
N LYS A 129 5.84 -0.02 5.32
CA LYS A 129 4.42 -0.08 5.67
C LYS A 129 3.57 0.80 4.74
N VAL A 130 4.03 2.01 4.43
CA VAL A 130 3.36 2.90 3.47
C VAL A 130 3.37 2.32 2.06
N ALA A 131 4.51 1.74 1.65
CA ALA A 131 4.64 1.16 0.32
C ALA A 131 3.67 0.00 0.11
N ILE A 132 3.58 -0.95 1.05
CA ILE A 132 2.67 -2.10 0.91
C ILE A 132 1.20 -1.70 0.92
N THR A 133 0.80 -0.65 1.66
CA THR A 133 -0.60 -0.19 1.69
C THR A 133 -0.98 0.48 0.39
N VAL A 134 -0.14 1.40 -0.08
CA VAL A 134 -0.39 2.18 -1.30
C VAL A 134 -0.30 1.30 -2.55
N LEU A 135 0.70 0.42 -2.63
CA LEU A 135 0.91 -0.45 -3.80
C LEU A 135 -0.08 -1.62 -3.86
N ALA A 136 -0.78 -1.93 -2.78
CA ALA A 136 -1.86 -2.93 -2.78
C ALA A 136 -3.15 -2.42 -3.42
N VAL A 137 -3.29 -1.10 -3.63
CA VAL A 137 -4.47 -0.52 -4.28
C VAL A 137 -4.45 -0.87 -5.77
N PRO A 138 -5.45 -1.61 -6.28
CA PRO A 138 -5.50 -1.94 -7.69
C PRO A 138 -5.80 -0.70 -8.53
N ALA A 139 -5.12 -0.57 -9.67
CA ALA A 139 -5.33 0.55 -10.58
C ALA A 139 -6.67 0.51 -11.35
N SER A 140 -7.45 -0.57 -11.23
CA SER A 140 -8.74 -0.72 -11.91
C SER A 140 -9.72 -1.58 -11.11
N SER A 141 -11.01 -1.48 -11.47
CA SER A 141 -12.09 -2.32 -10.97
C SER A 141 -12.08 -3.75 -11.53
N ALA A 142 -11.19 -4.08 -12.48
CA ALA A 142 -11.17 -5.37 -13.16
C ALA A 142 -11.13 -6.60 -12.22
N PRO A 143 -10.37 -6.60 -11.09
CA PRO A 143 -10.43 -7.71 -10.13
C PRO A 143 -11.82 -7.89 -9.53
N VAL A 144 -12.51 -6.80 -9.20
CA VAL A 144 -13.86 -6.80 -8.62
C VAL A 144 -14.91 -7.23 -9.66
N GLU A 145 -14.81 -6.72 -10.89
CA GLU A 145 -15.66 -7.14 -12.01
C GLU A 145 -15.53 -8.63 -12.31
N ARG A 146 -14.31 -9.18 -12.19
CA ARG A 146 -14.08 -10.61 -12.31
C ARG A 146 -14.82 -11.40 -11.23
N VAL A 147 -14.85 -10.92 -9.98
CA VAL A 147 -15.64 -11.55 -8.89
C VAL A 147 -17.14 -11.50 -9.22
N PHE A 148 -17.66 -10.36 -9.68
CA PHE A 148 -19.06 -10.25 -10.07
C PHE A 148 -19.43 -11.12 -11.27
N SER A 149 -18.54 -11.25 -12.24
CA SER A 149 -18.72 -12.14 -13.39
C SER A 149 -18.85 -13.60 -12.93
N HIS A 150 -17.97 -14.06 -12.05
CA HIS A 150 -18.09 -15.41 -11.45
C HIS A 150 -19.40 -15.57 -10.67
N GLY A 151 -19.78 -14.57 -9.88
CA GLY A 151 -21.06 -14.54 -9.18
C GLY A 151 -22.25 -14.66 -10.14
N GLY A 152 -22.26 -13.89 -11.24
CA GLY A 152 -23.30 -13.94 -12.26
C GLY A 152 -23.39 -15.31 -12.98
N ILE A 153 -22.27 -15.99 -13.19
CA ILE A 153 -22.25 -17.36 -13.73
C ILE A 153 -22.89 -18.35 -12.75
N ILE A 154 -22.65 -18.18 -11.44
CA ILE A 154 -23.23 -19.04 -10.39
C ILE A 154 -24.74 -18.76 -10.23
N LEU A 155 -25.14 -17.49 -10.27
CA LEU A 155 -26.51 -16.96 -10.09
C LEU A 155 -27.43 -17.07 -11.32
N ARG A 156 -27.15 -17.97 -12.28
CA ARG A 156 -28.01 -18.11 -13.46
C ARG A 156 -29.48 -18.35 -13.06
N PRO A 157 -30.48 -17.88 -13.82
CA PRO A 157 -31.90 -17.96 -13.44
C PRO A 157 -32.39 -19.36 -13.02
N HIS A 158 -31.85 -20.41 -13.64
CA HIS A 158 -32.19 -21.81 -13.33
C HIS A 158 -31.47 -22.37 -12.07
N ARG A 159 -30.45 -21.69 -11.55
CA ARG A 159 -29.66 -22.06 -10.36
C ARG A 159 -29.89 -21.12 -9.17
N ALA A 160 -30.84 -20.19 -9.26
CA ALA A 160 -31.06 -19.13 -8.28
C ALA A 160 -31.75 -19.57 -6.97
N GLN A 161 -32.08 -20.86 -6.80
CA GLN A 161 -32.60 -21.39 -5.53
C GLN A 161 -31.45 -21.67 -4.54
N MET A 162 -30.72 -20.63 -4.16
CA MET A 162 -29.69 -20.70 -3.12
C MET A 162 -29.74 -19.48 -2.23
N SER A 163 -29.32 -19.63 -0.97
CA SER A 163 -29.18 -18.50 -0.07
C SER A 163 -27.98 -17.62 -0.48
N ASP A 164 -28.04 -16.35 -0.09
CA ASP A 164 -26.94 -15.38 -0.16
C ASP A 164 -25.64 -15.91 0.47
N ARG A 165 -25.75 -16.61 1.61
CA ARG A 165 -24.61 -17.25 2.29
C ARG A 165 -23.98 -18.35 1.43
N LEU A 166 -24.80 -19.20 0.79
CA LEU A 166 -24.30 -20.26 -0.08
C LEU A 166 -23.62 -19.68 -1.31
N LEU A 167 -24.23 -18.66 -1.94
CA LEU A 167 -23.62 -17.95 -3.05
C LEU A 167 -22.27 -17.35 -2.68
N THR A 168 -22.19 -16.66 -1.55
CA THR A 168 -20.96 -16.03 -1.06
C THR A 168 -19.85 -17.06 -0.89
N ASN A 169 -20.17 -18.21 -0.28
CA ASN A 169 -19.21 -19.31 -0.13
C ASN A 169 -18.77 -19.88 -1.48
N LEU A 170 -19.69 -20.06 -2.44
CA LEU A 170 -19.35 -20.56 -3.77
C LEU A 170 -18.46 -19.59 -4.55
N VAL A 171 -18.73 -18.28 -4.48
CA VAL A 171 -17.88 -17.25 -5.08
C VAL A 171 -16.51 -17.23 -4.42
N PHE A 172 -16.46 -17.30 -3.09
CA PHE A 172 -15.19 -17.38 -2.34
C PHE A 172 -14.35 -18.59 -2.77
N CYS A 173 -14.95 -19.79 -2.80
CA CYS A 173 -14.26 -20.99 -3.27
C CYS A 173 -13.82 -20.87 -4.72
N LYS A 174 -14.63 -20.23 -5.59
CA LYS A 174 -14.30 -20.07 -7.01
C LYS A 174 -13.12 -19.10 -7.23
N CYS A 175 -13.08 -18.00 -6.49
CA CYS A 175 -12.04 -16.97 -6.61
C CYS A 175 -10.69 -17.39 -5.99
N ASN A 176 -10.70 -18.35 -5.05
CA ASN A 176 -9.50 -18.85 -4.36
C ASN A 176 -9.14 -20.30 -4.72
N ALA A 177 -9.79 -20.88 -5.74
CA ALA A 177 -9.40 -22.19 -6.25
C ALA A 177 -8.04 -22.07 -6.97
N LEU A 178 -7.04 -22.84 -6.48
CA LEU A 178 -5.69 -22.95 -7.06
C LEU A 178 -5.72 -23.61 -8.44
#